data_AF-A0A5C4TGM3-F1
#
_entry.id   AF-A0A5C4TGM3-F1
#
_cell.length_a   1.000
_cell.length_b   1.000
_cell.length_c   1.000
_cell.angle_alpha   90.00
_cell.angle_beta   90.00
_cell.angle_gamma   90.00
#
_symmetry.space_group_name_H-M   'P 1'
#
loop_
_entity.id
_entity.type
_entity.pdbx_description
1 polymer ?
#
loop_
_entity_poly.entity_id
_entity_poly.type
_entity_poly.pdbx_seq_one_letter_code
_entity_poly.pdbx_strand_id
1 'polypeptide(L)'
;MIKIICAAFMFVTILTGCETDKLKDENIKLSAQLDEANRQVAKLEKNREDLVRLNEDLQNKEERLKSAASAKQQLEIDLNWYKNAIKDVMSIKNFDYEVVSQSVSREPYDKVVYIKNVPELNKDQTIYLLKAALSFFDDQANIVSFWRDRDMAMRYASGKYDPEEGPSGWSGFDYRFGSIINDEPYPRLRQYNSRDDSQLIEFGKYSSK
;
A
#
# COMPACT_ATOMS: atom_id res chain seq x y z
N MET A 1 -95.14 49.26 -10.98
CA MET A 1 -94.55 47.91 -11.16
C MET A 1 -93.06 47.91 -11.52
N ILE A 2 -92.46 49.03 -11.98
CA ILE A 2 -91.03 49.11 -12.36
C ILE A 2 -90.07 49.32 -11.16
N LYS A 3 -90.51 49.92 -10.05
CA LYS A 3 -89.65 50.20 -8.89
C LYS A 3 -89.23 48.97 -8.06
N ILE A 4 -89.97 47.85 -8.15
CA ILE A 4 -89.69 46.63 -7.35
C ILE A 4 -88.62 45.76 -8.03
N ILE A 5 -88.55 45.77 -9.37
CA ILE A 5 -87.57 45.00 -10.15
C ILE A 5 -86.16 45.56 -9.98
N CYS A 6 -86.00 46.90 -9.93
CA CYS A 6 -84.70 47.53 -9.67
C CYS A 6 -84.14 47.22 -8.27
N ALA A 7 -85.01 47.07 -7.26
CA ALA A 7 -84.57 46.75 -5.90
C ALA A 7 -84.09 45.29 -5.80
N ALA A 8 -84.79 44.35 -6.44
CA ALA A 8 -84.40 42.93 -6.45
C ALA A 8 -83.10 42.69 -7.24
N PHE A 9 -82.89 43.39 -8.36
CA PHE A 9 -81.66 43.27 -9.16
C PHE A 9 -80.43 43.85 -8.44
N MET A 10 -80.60 44.97 -7.71
CA MET A 10 -79.53 45.51 -6.85
C MET A 10 -79.22 44.60 -5.66
N PHE A 11 -80.20 43.92 -5.08
CA PHE A 11 -79.96 43.03 -3.94
C PHE A 11 -79.20 41.76 -4.34
N VAL A 12 -79.49 41.19 -5.51
CA VAL A 12 -78.79 40.02 -6.04
C VAL A 12 -77.35 40.35 -6.45
N THR A 13 -77.06 41.55 -6.97
CA THR A 13 -75.68 41.96 -7.28
C THR A 13 -74.87 42.31 -6.03
N ILE A 14 -75.50 42.83 -4.98
CA ILE A 14 -74.84 43.11 -3.68
C ILE A 14 -74.52 41.81 -2.93
N LEU A 15 -75.45 40.83 -2.93
CA LEU A 15 -75.24 39.53 -2.29
C LEU A 15 -74.17 38.70 -3.02
N THR A 16 -74.20 38.65 -4.35
CA THR A 16 -73.20 37.90 -5.13
C THR A 16 -71.83 38.57 -5.14
N GLY A 17 -71.76 39.91 -5.10
CA GLY A 17 -70.50 40.67 -4.96
C GLY A 17 -69.78 40.43 -3.64
N CYS A 18 -70.52 40.33 -2.53
CA CYS A 18 -69.93 40.12 -1.20
C CYS A 18 -69.43 38.67 -1.00
N GLU A 19 -70.10 37.67 -1.59
CA GLU A 19 -69.60 36.28 -1.64
C GLU A 19 -68.40 36.11 -2.58
N THR A 20 -68.38 36.81 -3.72
CA THR A 20 -67.21 36.79 -4.62
C THR A 20 -65.98 37.48 -4.03
N ASP A 21 -66.16 38.55 -3.23
CA ASP A 21 -65.06 39.21 -2.53
C ASP A 21 -64.47 38.32 -1.42
N LYS A 22 -65.31 37.61 -0.64
CA LYS A 22 -64.84 36.63 0.36
C LYS A 22 -64.08 35.47 -0.27
N LEU A 23 -64.58 34.93 -1.39
CA LEU A 23 -63.91 33.87 -2.12
C LEU A 23 -62.58 34.35 -2.72
N LYS A 24 -62.48 35.61 -3.14
CA LYS A 24 -61.23 36.22 -3.58
C LYS A 24 -60.21 36.32 -2.45
N ASP A 25 -60.62 36.79 -1.28
CA ASP A 25 -59.74 36.91 -0.11
C ASP A 25 -59.24 35.55 0.37
N GLU A 26 -60.11 34.53 0.39
CA GLU A 26 -59.69 33.16 0.70
C GLU A 26 -58.72 32.60 -0.34
N ASN A 27 -58.94 32.88 -1.62
CA ASN A 27 -58.04 32.44 -2.69
C ASN A 27 -56.67 33.13 -2.60
N ILE A 28 -56.63 34.43 -2.30
CA ILE A 28 -55.38 35.18 -2.03
C ILE A 28 -54.65 34.56 -0.84
N LYS A 29 -55.37 34.24 0.24
CA LYS A 29 -54.80 33.63 1.46
C LYS A 29 -54.25 32.22 1.20
N LEU A 30 -54.99 31.39 0.46
CA LEU A 30 -54.57 30.05 0.04
C LEU A 30 -53.36 30.11 -0.89
N SER A 31 -53.32 31.05 -1.84
CA SER A 31 -52.15 31.27 -2.71
C SER A 31 -50.91 31.63 -1.91
N ALA A 32 -51.03 32.53 -0.93
CA ALA A 32 -49.92 32.91 -0.07
C ALA A 32 -49.42 31.74 0.80
N GLN A 33 -50.33 30.89 1.29
CA GLN A 33 -49.97 29.67 2.03
C GLN A 33 -49.29 28.63 1.13
N LEU A 34 -49.74 28.49 -0.11
CA LEU A 34 -49.13 27.59 -1.09
C LEU A 34 -47.71 28.05 -1.46
N ASP A 35 -47.50 29.35 -1.66
CA ASP A 35 -46.19 29.92 -1.94
C ASP A 35 -45.21 29.72 -0.77
N GLU A 36 -45.68 29.89 0.47
CA GLU A 36 -44.89 29.64 1.67
C GLU A 36 -44.56 28.15 1.83
N ALA A 37 -45.52 27.26 1.59
CA ALA A 37 -45.29 25.82 1.61
C ALA A 37 -44.26 25.40 0.53
N ASN A 38 -44.35 25.96 -0.67
CA ASN A 38 -43.39 25.71 -1.76
C ASN A 38 -41.97 26.18 -1.39
N ARG A 39 -41.82 27.32 -0.70
CA ARG A 39 -40.52 27.78 -0.17
C ARG A 39 -39.96 26.82 0.88
N GLN A 40 -40.82 26.30 1.76
CA GLN A 40 -40.40 25.32 2.77
C GLN A 40 -39.98 24.00 2.13
N VAL A 41 -40.70 23.53 1.11
CA VAL A 41 -40.32 22.33 0.33
C VAL A 41 -38.96 22.53 -0.32
N ALA A 42 -38.73 23.65 -1.01
CA ALA A 42 -37.42 23.94 -1.62
C ALA A 42 -36.27 23.98 -0.59
N LYS A 43 -36.53 24.50 0.62
CA LYS A 43 -35.55 24.49 1.71
C LYS A 43 -35.26 23.08 2.22
N LEU A 44 -36.29 22.23 2.34
CA LEU A 44 -36.14 20.83 2.77
C LEU A 44 -35.40 19.99 1.73
N GLU A 45 -35.65 20.22 0.45
CA GLU A 45 -34.92 19.57 -0.65
C GLU A 45 -33.44 19.93 -0.60
N LYS A 46 -33.10 21.20 -0.43
CA LYS A 46 -31.71 21.63 -0.25
C LYS A 46 -31.04 20.98 0.96
N ASN A 47 -31.71 20.96 2.11
CA ASN A 47 -31.19 20.30 3.31
C ASN A 47 -30.98 18.79 3.09
N ARG A 48 -31.86 18.14 2.32
CA ARG A 48 -31.71 16.73 1.96
C ARG A 48 -30.48 16.50 1.09
N GLU A 49 -30.25 17.35 0.10
CA GLU A 49 -29.04 17.28 -0.74
C GLU A 49 -27.76 17.47 0.09
N ASP A 50 -27.75 18.43 1.01
CA ASP A 50 -26.62 18.68 1.90
C ASP A 50 -26.35 17.48 2.83
N LEU A 51 -27.40 16.82 3.34
CA LEU A 51 -27.26 15.60 4.15
C LEU A 51 -26.71 14.41 3.34
N VAL A 52 -27.12 14.26 2.08
CA VAL A 52 -26.57 13.21 1.20
C VAL A 52 -25.09 13.44 0.98
N ARG A 53 -24.67 14.68 0.64
CA ARG A 53 -23.25 15.03 0.47
C ARG A 53 -22.44 14.80 1.73
N LEU A 54 -22.96 15.20 2.89
CA LEU A 54 -22.28 14.99 4.17
C LEU A 54 -22.11 13.50 4.49
N ASN A 55 -23.10 12.68 4.15
CA ASN A 55 -23.03 11.23 4.33
C ASN A 55 -21.99 10.58 3.40
N GLU A 56 -21.91 11.00 2.15
CA GLU A 56 -20.86 10.56 1.21
C GLU A 56 -19.46 10.95 1.71
N ASP A 57 -19.30 12.18 2.21
CA ASP A 57 -18.04 12.65 2.80
C ASP A 57 -17.64 11.86 4.05
N LEU A 58 -18.62 11.50 4.89
CA LEU A 58 -18.39 10.66 6.07
C LEU A 58 -17.93 9.26 5.68
N GLN A 59 -18.59 8.62 4.71
CA GLN A 59 -18.19 7.31 4.21
C GLN A 59 -16.77 7.33 3.63
N ASN A 60 -16.44 8.34 2.83
CA ASN A 60 -15.09 8.52 2.29
C ASN A 60 -14.04 8.69 3.41
N LYS A 61 -14.36 9.44 4.47
CA LYS A 61 -13.45 9.62 5.62
C LYS A 61 -13.28 8.33 6.42
N GLU A 62 -14.35 7.58 6.64
CA GLU A 62 -14.30 6.28 7.31
C GLU A 62 -13.42 5.28 6.56
N GLU A 63 -13.53 5.21 5.24
CA GLU A 63 -12.69 4.34 4.41
C GLU A 63 -11.21 4.74 4.49
N ARG A 64 -10.92 6.05 4.46
CA ARG A 64 -9.56 6.57 4.64
C ARG A 64 -8.99 6.29 6.03
N LEU A 65 -9.81 6.37 7.07
CA LEU A 65 -9.39 6.00 8.43
C LEU A 65 -9.10 4.50 8.54
N LYS A 66 -9.93 3.66 7.93
CA LYS A 66 -9.72 2.21 7.91
C LYS A 66 -8.43 1.84 7.18
N SER A 67 -8.16 2.44 6.02
CA SER A 67 -6.92 2.18 5.29
C SER A 67 -5.69 2.69 6.05
N ALA A 68 -5.76 3.87 6.67
CA ALA A 68 -4.69 4.39 7.52
C ALA A 68 -4.44 3.50 8.76
N ALA A 69 -5.48 2.96 9.39
CA ALA A 69 -5.36 2.05 10.52
C ALA A 69 -4.65 0.75 10.12
N SER A 70 -5.03 0.16 8.98
CA SER A 70 -4.35 -1.04 8.44
C SER A 70 -2.88 -0.76 8.11
N ALA A 71 -2.58 0.39 7.48
CA ALA A 71 -1.21 0.78 7.18
C ALA A 71 -0.37 0.95 8.46
N LYS A 72 -0.93 1.58 9.50
CA LYS A 72 -0.28 1.70 10.81
C LYS A 72 0.02 0.34 11.42
N GLN A 73 -0.95 -0.58 11.40
CA GLN A 73 -0.76 -1.93 11.92
C GLN A 73 0.36 -2.68 11.18
N GLN A 74 0.44 -2.54 9.86
CA GLN A 74 1.53 -3.12 9.07
C GLN A 74 2.89 -2.52 9.49
N LEU A 75 2.98 -1.20 9.64
CA LEU A 75 4.20 -0.54 10.10
C LEU A 75 4.65 -1.00 11.49
N GLU A 76 3.72 -1.27 12.41
CA GLU A 76 4.04 -1.80 13.74
C GLU A 76 4.60 -3.23 13.67
N ILE A 77 4.03 -4.08 12.81
CA ILE A 77 4.53 -5.44 12.54
C ILE A 77 5.94 -5.37 11.95
N ASP A 78 6.14 -4.54 10.92
CA ASP A 78 7.42 -4.37 10.25
C ASP A 78 8.49 -3.86 11.23
N LEU A 79 8.16 -2.85 12.04
CA LEU A 79 9.07 -2.30 13.04
C LEU A 79 9.50 -3.36 14.07
N ASN A 80 8.56 -4.19 14.53
CA ASN A 80 8.89 -5.27 15.46
C ASN A 80 9.77 -6.33 14.81
N TRP A 81 9.51 -6.68 13.54
CA TRP A 81 10.35 -7.57 12.77
C TRP A 81 11.78 -7.02 12.64
N TYR A 82 11.95 -5.77 12.24
CA TYR A 82 13.27 -5.14 12.10
C TYR A 82 14.03 -5.12 13.44
N LYS A 83 13.37 -4.81 14.55
CA LYS A 83 13.99 -4.83 15.89
C LYS A 83 14.52 -6.22 16.24
N ASN A 84 13.73 -7.26 15.97
CA ASN A 84 14.14 -8.64 16.24
C ASN A 84 15.28 -9.07 15.29
N ALA A 85 15.18 -8.76 14.00
CA ALA A 85 16.24 -9.04 13.04
C ALA A 85 17.58 -8.37 13.44
N ILE A 86 17.56 -7.09 13.84
CA ILE A 86 18.75 -6.40 14.35
C ILE A 86 19.33 -7.14 15.57
N LYS A 87 18.48 -7.50 16.54
CA LYS A 87 18.90 -8.24 17.73
C LYS A 87 19.56 -9.58 17.34
N ASP A 88 18.96 -10.31 16.41
CA ASP A 88 19.44 -11.63 15.98
C ASP A 88 20.77 -11.51 15.22
N VAL A 89 20.90 -10.55 14.31
CA VAL A 89 22.16 -10.23 13.61
C VAL A 89 23.28 -9.88 14.60
N MET A 90 22.96 -9.08 15.62
CA MET A 90 23.91 -8.69 16.66
C MET A 90 24.25 -9.85 17.62
N SER A 91 23.40 -10.87 17.71
CA SER A 91 23.63 -12.05 18.55
C SER A 91 24.64 -13.04 17.94
N ILE A 92 24.88 -12.98 16.63
CA ILE A 92 25.92 -13.76 15.95
C ILE A 92 27.29 -13.24 16.38
N LYS A 93 27.86 -13.87 17.43
CA LYS A 93 29.16 -13.50 18.00
C LYS A 93 30.34 -13.88 17.12
N ASN A 94 30.29 -15.06 16.51
CA ASN A 94 31.35 -15.60 15.66
C ASN A 94 30.78 -15.79 14.25
N PHE A 95 30.99 -14.77 13.41
CA PHE A 95 30.66 -14.83 11.99
C PHE A 95 31.87 -15.38 11.23
N ASP A 96 31.99 -16.71 11.22
CA ASP A 96 33.13 -17.41 10.63
C ASP A 96 32.95 -17.51 9.10
N TYR A 97 33.86 -16.91 8.35
CA TYR A 97 33.85 -16.93 6.89
C TYR A 97 35.24 -17.15 6.30
N GLU A 98 35.26 -17.61 5.04
CA GLU A 98 36.45 -17.78 4.22
C GLU A 98 36.20 -17.13 2.86
N VAL A 99 37.13 -16.27 2.42
CA VAL A 99 37.12 -15.77 1.03
C VAL A 99 37.70 -16.86 0.14
N VAL A 100 36.82 -17.60 -0.54
CA VAL A 100 37.18 -18.70 -1.43
C VAL A 100 37.88 -18.20 -2.69
N SER A 101 37.41 -17.07 -3.23
CA SER A 101 38.05 -16.42 -4.36
C SER A 101 37.76 -14.93 -4.42
N GLN A 102 38.75 -14.15 -4.86
CA GLN A 102 38.61 -12.72 -5.16
C GLN A 102 38.04 -12.46 -6.57
N SER A 103 38.01 -13.49 -7.41
CA SER A 103 37.57 -13.43 -8.81
C SER A 103 36.97 -14.76 -9.23
N VAL A 104 35.90 -14.78 -10.03
CA VAL A 104 35.37 -16.01 -10.62
C VAL A 104 35.97 -16.22 -12.01
N SER A 105 36.25 -17.48 -12.39
CA SER A 105 36.86 -17.83 -13.69
C SER A 105 36.17 -17.18 -14.91
N ARG A 106 34.85 -16.99 -14.84
CA ARG A 106 34.05 -16.35 -15.92
C ARG A 106 33.73 -14.87 -15.67
N GLU A 107 33.82 -14.41 -14.41
CA GLU A 107 33.47 -13.05 -14.00
C GLU A 107 34.57 -12.52 -13.04
N PRO A 108 35.59 -11.83 -13.58
CA PRO A 108 36.81 -11.53 -12.83
C PRO A 108 36.62 -10.52 -11.69
N TYR A 109 35.47 -9.85 -11.65
CA TYR A 109 35.12 -8.87 -10.62
C TYR A 109 34.16 -9.43 -9.55
N ASP A 110 33.85 -10.73 -9.62
CA ASP A 110 32.97 -11.39 -8.66
C ASP A 110 33.79 -12.08 -7.56
N LYS A 111 33.36 -11.89 -6.32
CA LYS A 111 33.95 -12.48 -5.12
C LYS A 111 33.08 -13.61 -4.61
N VAL A 112 33.73 -14.67 -4.10
CA VAL A 112 33.07 -15.84 -3.54
C VAL A 112 33.49 -16.02 -2.09
N VAL A 113 32.51 -16.06 -1.19
CA VAL A 113 32.71 -16.19 0.25
C VAL A 113 31.93 -17.40 0.76
N TYR A 114 32.62 -18.30 1.46
CA TYR A 114 32.02 -19.38 2.22
C TYR A 114 31.76 -18.89 3.65
N ILE A 115 30.57 -19.14 4.18
CA ILE A 115 30.20 -18.80 5.56
C ILE A 115 29.82 -20.08 6.31
N LYS A 116 30.43 -20.29 7.46
CA LYS A 116 30.25 -21.49 8.27
C LYS A 116 28.96 -21.42 9.08
N ASN A 117 28.37 -22.59 9.35
CA ASN A 117 27.21 -22.76 10.24
C ASN A 117 25.94 -22.01 9.78
N VAL A 118 25.82 -21.71 8.48
CA VAL A 118 24.59 -21.14 7.92
C VAL A 118 23.50 -22.22 7.94
N PRO A 119 22.33 -21.99 8.56
CA PRO A 119 21.24 -22.96 8.59
C PRO A 119 20.65 -23.24 7.20
N GLU A 120 20.00 -24.39 7.04
CA GLU A 120 19.31 -24.73 5.79
C GLU A 120 17.98 -23.98 5.61
N LEU A 121 17.39 -23.47 6.69
CA LEU A 121 16.12 -22.76 6.65
C LEU A 121 16.31 -21.31 6.16
N ASN A 122 15.60 -20.94 5.09
CA ASN A 122 15.73 -19.63 4.44
C ASN A 122 15.54 -18.44 5.41
N LYS A 123 14.62 -18.54 6.39
CA LYS A 123 14.38 -17.48 7.37
C LYS A 123 15.63 -17.14 8.20
N ASP A 124 16.44 -18.15 8.52
CA ASP A 124 17.64 -18.00 9.34
C ASP A 124 18.82 -17.58 8.46
N GLN A 125 18.82 -17.99 7.19
CA GLN A 125 19.78 -17.50 6.18
C GLN A 125 19.66 -15.99 5.95
N THR A 126 18.47 -15.41 6.04
CA THR A 126 18.28 -13.95 5.95
C THR A 126 19.10 -13.23 7.01
N ILE A 127 19.14 -13.72 8.25
CA ILE A 127 19.94 -13.12 9.33
C ILE A 127 21.45 -13.20 9.02
N TYR A 128 21.91 -14.34 8.49
CA TYR A 128 23.31 -14.48 8.05
C TYR A 128 23.66 -13.57 6.86
N LEU A 129 22.73 -13.38 5.92
CA LEU A 129 22.91 -12.47 4.79
C LEU A 129 23.00 -11.01 5.26
N LEU A 130 22.16 -10.60 6.21
CA LEU A 130 22.25 -9.27 6.83
C LEU A 130 23.58 -9.08 7.58
N LYS A 131 24.07 -10.11 8.28
CA LYS A 131 25.38 -10.08 8.94
C LYS A 131 26.53 -10.00 7.93
N ALA A 132 26.42 -10.71 6.81
CA ALA A 132 27.37 -10.64 5.70
C ALA A 132 27.40 -9.24 5.09
N ALA A 133 26.23 -8.63 4.88
CA ALA A 133 26.11 -7.25 4.40
C ALA A 133 26.91 -6.26 5.25
N LEU A 134 26.83 -6.38 6.59
CA LEU A 134 27.62 -5.54 7.50
C LEU A 134 29.13 -5.81 7.43
N SER A 135 29.54 -7.01 7.03
CA SER A 135 30.96 -7.40 6.98
C SER A 135 31.62 -7.04 5.65
N PHE A 136 30.82 -6.89 4.59
CA PHE A 136 31.27 -6.68 3.21
C PHE A 136 30.68 -5.41 2.58
N PHE A 137 30.19 -4.45 3.38
CA PHE A 137 29.50 -3.25 2.86
C PHE A 137 30.41 -2.33 2.02
N ASP A 138 31.71 -2.30 2.31
CA ASP A 138 32.72 -1.51 1.58
C ASP A 138 33.45 -2.32 0.50
N ASP A 139 33.00 -3.55 0.21
CA ASP A 139 33.64 -4.41 -0.77
C ASP A 139 33.49 -3.86 -2.20
N GLN A 140 34.57 -3.93 -2.98
CA GLN A 140 34.63 -3.35 -4.33
C GLN A 140 34.35 -4.36 -5.45
N ALA A 141 34.07 -5.63 -5.11
CA ALA A 141 33.62 -6.61 -6.09
C ALA A 141 32.26 -6.21 -6.68
N ASN A 142 32.00 -6.54 -7.95
CA ASN A 142 30.69 -6.30 -8.58
C ASN A 142 29.59 -7.09 -7.86
N ILE A 143 29.89 -8.36 -7.56
CA ILE A 143 29.04 -9.24 -6.78
C ILE A 143 29.88 -9.92 -5.72
N VAL A 144 29.41 -9.90 -4.47
CA VAL A 144 29.93 -10.77 -3.39
C VAL A 144 28.91 -11.88 -3.17
N SER A 145 29.26 -13.10 -3.57
CA SER A 145 28.39 -14.28 -3.52
C SER A 145 28.66 -15.10 -2.26
N PHE A 146 27.61 -15.43 -1.51
CA PHE A 146 27.69 -16.12 -0.22
C PHE A 146 27.18 -17.56 -0.28
N TRP A 147 28.00 -18.47 0.24
CA TRP A 147 27.80 -19.92 0.13
C TRP A 147 27.82 -20.58 1.51
N ARG A 148 26.92 -21.54 1.72
CA ARG A 148 26.85 -22.36 2.94
C ARG A 148 27.64 -23.66 2.85
N ASP A 149 28.10 -24.01 1.65
CA ASP A 149 28.96 -25.16 1.39
C ASP A 149 30.26 -24.72 0.71
N ARG A 150 31.38 -25.15 1.29
CA ARG A 150 32.72 -24.72 0.86
C ARG A 150 33.12 -25.36 -0.47
N ASP A 151 32.81 -26.62 -0.68
CA ASP A 151 33.20 -27.36 -1.88
C ASP A 151 32.41 -26.86 -3.10
N MET A 152 31.13 -26.53 -2.90
CA MET A 152 30.31 -25.88 -3.93
C MET A 152 30.82 -24.48 -4.26
N ALA A 153 31.21 -23.70 -3.26
CA ALA A 153 31.81 -22.39 -3.50
C ALA A 153 33.11 -22.48 -4.33
N MET A 154 33.97 -23.46 -4.05
CA MET A 154 35.21 -23.68 -4.82
C MET A 154 34.94 -24.11 -6.27
N ARG A 155 33.96 -25.00 -6.49
CA ARG A 155 33.55 -25.43 -7.83
C ARG A 155 32.99 -24.26 -8.65
N TYR A 156 32.15 -23.43 -8.04
CA TYR A 156 31.65 -22.20 -8.67
C TYR A 156 32.79 -21.25 -9.06
N ALA A 157 33.67 -20.93 -8.10
CA ALA A 157 34.79 -20.00 -8.33
C ALA A 157 35.72 -20.46 -9.47
N SER A 158 36.01 -21.76 -9.51
CA SER A 158 36.89 -22.36 -10.53
C SER A 158 36.19 -22.66 -11.87
N GLY A 159 34.86 -22.50 -11.94
CA GLY A 159 34.06 -22.88 -13.11
C GLY A 159 34.02 -24.40 -13.36
N LYS A 160 34.35 -25.21 -12.36
CA LYS A 160 34.34 -26.69 -12.42
C LYS A 160 32.98 -27.22 -11.98
N TYR A 161 31.95 -26.84 -12.74
CA TYR A 161 30.58 -27.32 -12.59
C TYR A 161 30.50 -28.83 -12.84
N ASP A 162 29.41 -29.44 -12.38
CA ASP A 162 29.09 -30.82 -12.77
C ASP A 162 28.99 -30.90 -14.31
N PRO A 163 29.73 -31.80 -14.98
CA PRO A 163 29.66 -31.98 -16.42
C PRO A 163 28.25 -32.31 -16.94
N GLU A 164 27.40 -32.93 -16.11
CA GLU A 164 26.05 -33.36 -16.47
C GLU A 164 25.01 -32.24 -16.35
N GLU A 165 25.24 -31.25 -15.49
CA GLU A 165 24.22 -30.24 -15.14
C GLU A 165 24.44 -28.88 -15.84
N GLY A 166 25.63 -28.64 -16.42
CA GLY A 166 25.95 -27.38 -17.08
C GLY A 166 25.90 -26.15 -16.15
N PRO A 167 26.20 -24.94 -16.66
CA PRO A 167 26.22 -23.72 -15.82
C PRO A 167 24.83 -23.15 -15.52
N SER A 168 23.81 -23.54 -16.28
CA SER A 168 22.42 -23.11 -16.07
C SER A 168 21.67 -24.24 -15.39
N GLY A 169 21.38 -24.11 -14.09
CA GLY A 169 20.64 -25.12 -13.34
C GLY A 169 21.49 -26.09 -12.51
N TRP A 170 22.80 -25.85 -12.39
CA TRP A 170 23.69 -26.61 -11.52
C TRP A 170 23.16 -26.70 -10.09
N SER A 171 23.00 -27.92 -9.58
CA SER A 171 22.50 -28.22 -8.23
C SER A 171 23.33 -27.58 -7.12
N GLY A 172 24.61 -27.29 -7.37
CA GLY A 172 25.44 -26.55 -6.44
C GLY A 172 24.88 -25.17 -6.08
N PHE A 173 24.06 -24.54 -6.94
CA PHE A 173 23.41 -23.27 -6.60
C PHE A 173 22.43 -23.35 -5.43
N ASP A 174 21.96 -24.53 -5.05
CA ASP A 174 21.13 -24.74 -3.84
C ASP A 174 21.91 -24.48 -2.53
N TYR A 175 23.24 -24.29 -2.63
CA TYR A 175 24.13 -23.92 -1.52
C TYR A 175 24.53 -22.44 -1.51
N ARG A 176 24.19 -21.69 -2.55
CA ARG A 176 24.30 -20.23 -2.57
C ARG A 176 23.05 -19.67 -1.89
N PHE A 177 23.22 -18.89 -0.83
CA PHE A 177 22.07 -18.39 -0.06
C PHE A 177 21.87 -16.88 -0.21
N GLY A 178 22.89 -16.14 -0.65
CA GLY A 178 22.74 -14.72 -0.90
C GLY A 178 23.88 -14.09 -1.68
N SER A 179 23.69 -12.83 -2.05
CA SER A 179 24.75 -11.97 -2.58
C SER A 179 24.53 -10.51 -2.25
N ILE A 180 25.63 -9.76 -2.21
CA ILE A 180 25.62 -8.30 -2.40
C ILE A 180 25.86 -8.04 -3.88
N ILE A 181 25.00 -7.24 -4.49
CA ILE A 181 25.18 -6.72 -5.84
C ILE A 181 25.54 -5.25 -5.67
N ASN A 182 26.77 -4.89 -6.00
CA ASN A 182 27.28 -3.52 -5.90
C ASN A 182 26.99 -2.76 -7.18
N ASP A 183 25.71 -2.45 -7.42
CA ASP A 183 25.28 -1.59 -8.50
C ASP A 183 25.00 -0.16 -8.02
N GLU A 184 25.22 0.83 -8.88
CA GLU A 184 24.94 2.24 -8.56
C GLU A 184 23.42 2.51 -8.55
N PRO A 185 22.90 3.35 -7.63
CA PRO A 185 23.61 4.15 -6.63
C PRO A 185 23.83 3.48 -5.26
N TYR A 186 23.27 2.28 -5.01
CA TYR A 186 23.36 1.61 -3.70
C TYR A 186 23.46 0.09 -3.85
N PRO A 187 24.31 -0.58 -3.03
CA PRO A 187 24.35 -2.04 -2.98
C PRO A 187 22.99 -2.65 -2.66
N ARG A 188 22.64 -3.72 -3.38
CA ARG A 188 21.41 -4.49 -3.16
C ARG A 188 21.73 -5.86 -2.61
N LEU A 189 20.93 -6.31 -1.66
CA LEU A 189 20.99 -7.69 -1.17
C LEU A 189 20.05 -8.57 -1.98
N ARG A 190 20.55 -9.73 -2.41
CA ARG A 190 19.74 -10.78 -3.00
C ARG A 190 19.80 -12.00 -2.11
N GLN A 191 18.64 -12.56 -1.78
CA GLN A 191 18.52 -13.85 -1.14
C GLN A 191 18.14 -14.90 -2.18
N TYR A 192 18.82 -16.04 -2.15
CA TYR A 192 18.49 -17.20 -2.98
C TYR A 192 17.73 -18.21 -2.11
N ASN A 193 16.53 -18.59 -2.55
CA ASN A 193 15.71 -19.60 -1.88
C ASN A 193 15.94 -21.00 -2.48
N SER A 194 16.36 -21.05 -3.75
CA SER A 194 16.78 -22.23 -4.49
C SER A 194 17.66 -21.81 -5.67
N ARG A 195 18.11 -22.77 -6.49
CA ARG A 195 18.81 -22.47 -7.75
C ARG A 195 18.03 -21.55 -8.70
N ASP A 196 16.69 -21.63 -8.70
CA ASP A 196 15.80 -20.92 -9.65
C ASP A 196 14.95 -19.82 -8.98
N ASP A 197 14.94 -19.76 -7.65
CA ASP A 197 14.17 -18.76 -6.90
C ASP A 197 15.09 -17.82 -6.10
N SER A 198 14.90 -16.51 -6.33
CA SER A 198 15.62 -15.48 -5.59
C SER A 198 14.77 -14.23 -5.43
N GLN A 199 15.00 -13.52 -4.33
CA GLN A 199 14.34 -12.27 -4.00
C GLN A 199 15.36 -11.18 -3.71
N LEU A 200 15.05 -9.95 -4.12
CA LEU A 200 15.81 -8.78 -3.71
C LEU A 200 15.29 -8.29 -2.35
N ILE A 201 16.21 -8.06 -1.43
CA ILE A 201 15.96 -7.38 -0.17
C ILE A 201 16.27 -5.90 -0.42
N GLU A 202 15.21 -5.14 -0.74
CA GLU A 202 15.29 -3.70 -0.95
C GLU A 202 15.21 -2.97 0.39
N PHE A 203 16.27 -2.22 0.75
CA PHE A 203 16.19 -1.25 1.84
C PHE A 203 15.62 0.06 1.30
N GLY A 204 14.56 0.57 1.91
CA GLY A 204 14.11 1.94 1.62
C GLY A 204 13.06 2.11 0.51
N LYS A 205 12.33 1.06 0.11
CA LYS A 205 11.14 1.18 -0.77
C LYS A 205 10.06 2.14 -0.23
N TYR A 206 10.14 2.47 1.06
CA TYR A 206 9.26 3.41 1.77
C TYR A 206 9.92 4.76 2.09
N SER A 207 11.14 5.03 1.59
CA SER A 207 11.65 6.41 1.57
C SER A 207 11.01 7.15 0.38
N SER A 208 9.73 7.45 0.51
CA SER A 208 9.05 8.37 -0.39
C SER A 208 9.75 9.72 -0.31
N LYS A 209 10.33 10.16 -1.43
CA LYS A 209 10.50 11.59 -1.72
C LYS A 209 9.14 12.29 -1.72
#